data_AF-A0A7K3S641-F1
#
_entry.id   AF-A0A7K3S641-F1
#
_cell.length_a   1.000
_cell.length_b   1.000
_cell.length_c   1.000
_cell.angle_alpha   90.00
_cell.angle_beta   90.00
_cell.angle_gamma   90.00
#
_symmetry.space_group_name_H-M   'P 1'
#
loop_
_entity.id
_entity.type
_entity.pdbx_description
1 polymer ?
#
loop_
_entity_poly.entity_id
_entity_poly.type
_entity_poly.pdbx_seq_one_letter_code
_entity_poly.pdbx_strand_id
1 'polypeptide(L)' 'DPRAATPIGLGCRICERRDCAQRARPPAGGRLAIDPDRRTYVPYPVEGAGLR' A
#
# COMPACT_ATOMS: atom_id res chain seq x y z
N ASP A 1 17.44 -17.19 6.30
CA ASP A 1 16.01 -17.51 6.11
C ASP A 1 15.40 -16.44 5.22
N PRO A 2 14.94 -16.78 4.00
CA PRO A 2 14.29 -15.83 3.10
C PRO A 2 13.11 -15.07 3.72
N ARG A 3 12.46 -15.63 4.76
CA ARG A 3 11.37 -14.99 5.50
C ARG A 3 11.83 -13.87 6.44
N ALA A 4 13.12 -13.76 6.73
CA ALA A 4 13.69 -12.68 7.54
C ALA A 4 14.00 -11.42 6.72
N ALA A 5 13.91 -11.48 5.39
CA ALA A 5 14.14 -10.31 4.54
C ALA A 5 13.01 -9.29 4.72
N THR A 6 13.38 -8.04 4.98
CA THR A 6 12.42 -6.94 4.95
C THR A 6 11.89 -6.77 3.53
N PRO A 7 10.57 -6.86 3.29
CA PRO A 7 10.04 -6.61 1.97
C PRO A 7 10.26 -5.14 1.62
N ILE A 8 10.86 -4.86 0.47
CA ILE A 8 11.07 -3.51 -0.08
C ILE A 8 10.66 -3.54 -1.56
N GLY A 9 10.04 -2.47 -2.05
CA GLY A 9 9.68 -2.33 -3.46
C GLY A 9 10.58 -1.35 -4.19
N LEU A 10 10.52 -1.35 -5.53
CA LEU A 10 11.36 -0.52 -6.41
C LEU A 10 11.12 1.00 -6.27
N GLY A 11 9.98 1.41 -5.73
CA GLY A 11 9.66 2.81 -5.45
C GLY A 11 8.17 3.02 -5.24
N CYS A 12 7.78 4.01 -4.42
CA CYS A 12 6.39 4.15 -3.97
C CYS A 12 5.37 4.22 -5.11
N ARG A 13 5.67 4.89 -6.24
CA ARG A 13 4.69 5.00 -7.35
C ARG A 13 4.47 3.69 -8.12
N ILE A 14 5.44 2.77 -8.13
CA ILE A 14 5.38 1.52 -8.90
C ILE A 14 5.36 0.26 -8.02
N CYS A 15 5.46 0.41 -6.69
CA CYS A 15 5.46 -0.70 -5.75
C CYS A 15 4.07 -1.33 -5.64
N GLU A 16 3.99 -2.63 -5.93
CA GLU A 16 2.76 -3.44 -5.94
C GLU A 16 2.26 -3.85 -4.55
N ARG A 17 3.06 -3.64 -3.49
CA ARG A 17 2.71 -4.02 -2.12
C ARG A 17 1.51 -3.23 -1.61
N ARG A 18 0.48 -3.93 -1.16
CA ARG A 18 -0.78 -3.31 -0.70
C ARG A 18 -0.80 -2.97 0.80
N ASP A 19 0.17 -3.45 1.56
CA ASP A 19 0.24 -3.39 3.03
C ASP A 19 1.45 -2.56 3.54
N CYS A 20 1.91 -1.59 2.74
CA CYS A 20 3.09 -0.79 3.06
C CYS A 20 2.72 0.46 3.87
N ALA A 21 2.88 0.41 5.19
CA ALA A 21 2.67 1.57 6.08
C ALA A 21 3.63 2.75 5.83
N GLN A 22 4.78 2.48 5.22
CA GLN A 22 5.80 3.49 4.93
C GLN A 22 5.64 4.13 3.54
N ARG A 23 4.51 3.92 2.86
CA ARG A 23 4.27 4.44 1.51
C ARG A 23 4.19 5.97 1.52
N ALA A 24 5.12 6.63 0.82
CA ALA A 24 5.23 8.09 0.80
C ALA A 24 4.50 8.77 -0.37
N ARG A 25 4.09 8.02 -1.41
CA ARG A 25 3.37 8.55 -2.59
C ARG A 25 2.28 7.56 -3.03
N PRO A 26 1.17 8.06 -3.61
CA PRO A 26 0.17 7.19 -4.25
C PRO A 26 0.79 6.32 -5.35
N PRO A 27 0.31 5.08 -5.54
CA PRO A 27 0.61 4.29 -6.73
C PRO A 27 0.22 5.03 -8.01
N ALA A 28 0.98 4.84 -9.09
CA ALA A 28 0.65 5.38 -10.41
C ALA A 28 -0.48 4.61 -11.10
N GLY A 29 -0.68 3.35 -10.72
CA GLY A 29 -1.75 2.48 -11.23
C GLY A 29 -2.72 2.05 -10.13
N GLY A 30 -3.97 1.81 -10.52
CA GLY A 30 -5.05 1.44 -9.61
C GLY A 30 -5.84 2.64 -9.07
N ARG A 31 -7.02 2.35 -8.53
CA ARG A 31 -7.92 3.35 -7.92
C ARG A 31 -7.72 3.36 -6.42
N LEU A 32 -7.75 4.55 -5.80
CA LEU A 32 -7.66 4.69 -4.35
C LEU A 32 -8.99 4.28 -3.69
N ALA A 33 -8.90 3.49 -2.63
CA ALA A 33 -10.04 3.13 -1.77
C ALA A 33 -10.25 4.23 -0.72
N ILE A 34 -11.02 5.27 -1.08
CA ILE A 34 -11.33 6.39 -0.19
C ILE A 34 -12.67 6.12 0.50
N ASP A 35 -12.64 6.09 1.83
CA ASP A 35 -13.83 6.03 2.69
C ASP A 35 -13.71 7.15 3.74
N PRO A 36 -14.58 8.18 3.71
CA PRO A 36 -14.52 9.31 4.64
C PRO A 36 -14.70 8.93 6.12
N ASP A 37 -15.39 7.82 6.39
CA ASP A 37 -15.73 7.38 7.74
C ASP A 37 -14.71 6.38 8.30
N ARG A 38 -13.69 6.03 7.52
CA ARG A 38 -12.65 5.07 7.92
C ARG A 38 -11.25 5.66 7.84
N ARG A 39 -10.43 5.23 8.79
CA ARG A 39 -8.98 5.48 8.79
C ARG A 39 -8.26 4.15 8.59
N THR A 40 -7.14 4.18 7.88
CA THR A 40 -6.28 3.02 7.64
C THR A 40 -4.85 3.32 8.04
N TYR A 41 -4.13 2.29 8.45
CA TYR A 41 -2.69 2.38 8.73
C TYR A 41 -1.84 2.42 7.46
N VAL A 42 -2.40 2.01 6.31
CA VAL A 42 -1.72 2.04 5.02
C VAL A 42 -2.06 3.33 4.28
N PRO A 43 -1.09 4.22 4.01
CA PRO A 43 -1.32 5.39 3.18
C PRO A 43 -1.73 5.00 1.75
N TYR A 44 -2.64 5.75 1.14
CA TYR A 44 -3.09 5.55 -0.24
C TYR A 44 -3.57 4.11 -0.52
N PRO A 45 -4.56 3.60 0.25
CA PRO A 45 -5.09 2.25 0.02
C PRO A 45 -5.66 2.16 -1.39
N VAL A 46 -5.50 1.01 -2.06
CA VAL A 46 -6.03 0.76 -3.40
C VAL A 46 -7.20 -0.19 -3.36
N GLU A 47 -8.17 0.00 -4.25
CA GLU A 47 -9.31 -0.91 -4.41
C GLU A 47 -8.82 -2.35 -4.64
N GLY A 48 -9.44 -3.32 -3.97
CA GLY A 48 -9.03 -4.73 -4.02
C GLY A 48 -7.85 -5.10 -3.09
N ALA A 49 -7.22 -4.14 -2.40
CA ALA A 49 -6.50 -4.46 -1.18
C ALA A 49 -7.55 -4.79 -0.11
N GLY A 50 -7.55 -6.02 0.41
CA GLY A 50 -8.41 -6.38 1.53
C GLY A 50 -8.11 -5.45 2.71
N LEU A 51 -8.98 -4.47 2.92
CA LEU A 51 -8.99 -3.63 4.11
C LEU A 51 -9.38 -4.54 5.27
N ARG A 52 -8.37 -5.08 5.95
CA ARG A 52 -8.53 -5.63 7.30
C ARG A 52 -8.27 -4.51 8.29
#